data_AF-A0A2R6DE37-F1
#
_entry.id   AF-A0A2R6DE37-F1
#
_cell.length_a   1.000
_cell.length_b   1.000
_cell.length_c   1.000
_cell.angle_alpha   90.00
_cell.angle_beta   90.00
_cell.angle_gamma   90.00
#
_symmetry.space_group_name_H-M   'P 1'
#
loop_
_entity.id
_entity.type
_entity.pdbx_description
1 polymer ?
#
loop_
_entity_poly.entity_id
_entity_poly.type
_entity_poly.pdbx_seq_one_letter_code
_entity_poly.pdbx_strand_id
1 'polypeptide(L)'
;MQLALQGKPFDRPLTHDLLVDMVAEFGGAIDTIRIDDLAESTFYAKIDAEQYRDGERRKLTFDARPSDGIALALRVDCPITVSDTVLDEAAHSPDDLDMHRLDDESDRW
;
A
#
# COMPACT_ATOMS: atom_id res chain seq x y z
N MET A 1 6.34 4.49 5.12
CA MET A 1 6.86 3.23 4.55
C MET A 1 8.23 2.83 5.12
N GLN A 2 9.27 3.67 5.06
CA GLN A 2 10.63 3.31 5.50
C GLN A 2 10.73 2.70 6.91
N LEU A 3 9.99 3.23 7.88
CA LEU A 3 9.99 2.71 9.26
C LEU A 3 9.30 1.34 9.39
N ALA A 4 8.30 1.06 8.55
CA ALA A 4 7.60 -0.23 8.54
C ALA A 4 8.53 -1.34 8.05
N LEU A 5 9.31 -1.05 7.01
CA LEU A 5 10.29 -1.97 6.43
C LEU A 5 11.45 -2.32 7.38
N GLN A 6 11.73 -1.47 8.37
CA GLN A 6 12.81 -1.71 9.33
C GLN A 6 12.45 -2.71 10.43
N GLY A 7 11.17 -3.09 10.57
CA GLY A 7 10.70 -4.13 11.49
C GLY A 7 11.00 -3.89 12.98
N LYS A 8 11.44 -2.68 13.36
CA LYS A 8 11.74 -2.34 14.75
C LYS A 8 10.47 -1.90 15.46
N PRO A 9 10.11 -2.51 16.60
CA PRO A 9 8.98 -2.05 17.40
C PRO A 9 9.28 -0.65 17.96
N PHE A 10 8.29 0.24 17.88
CA PHE A 10 8.33 1.57 18.49
C PHE A 10 7.63 1.54 19.84
N ASP A 11 8.05 2.41 20.78
CA ASP A 11 7.44 2.50 22.11
C ASP A 11 5.96 2.94 22.09
N ARG A 12 5.52 3.54 20.98
CA ARG A 12 4.16 4.01 20.74
C ARG A 12 3.75 3.68 19.29
N PRO A 13 2.46 3.41 19.02
CA PRO A 13 2.00 3.13 17.67
C PRO A 13 2.17 4.35 16.77
N LEU A 14 2.65 4.14 15.54
CA LEU A 14 2.63 5.17 14.49
C LEU A 14 1.23 5.24 13.88
N THR A 15 0.99 6.21 13.01
CA THR A 15 -0.33 6.46 12.42
C THR A 15 -0.96 5.23 11.75
N HIS A 16 -0.17 4.46 11.01
CA HIS A 16 -0.66 3.28 10.31
C HIS A 16 -0.85 2.08 11.26
N ASP A 17 -0.07 2.00 12.35
CA ASP A 17 -0.27 1.00 13.40
C ASP A 17 -1.60 1.28 14.12
N LEU A 18 -1.81 2.53 14.53
CA LEU A 18 -3.06 2.98 15.16
C LEU A 18 -4.27 2.73 14.25
N LEU A 19 -4.15 2.97 12.93
CA LEU A 19 -5.25 2.72 12.00
C LEU A 19 -5.61 1.23 11.91
N VAL A 20 -4.61 0.34 11.85
CA VAL A 20 -4.83 -1.11 11.86
C VAL A 20 -5.54 -1.53 13.15
N ASP A 21 -5.05 -1.07 14.30
CA ASP A 21 -5.65 -1.37 15.61
C ASP A 21 -7.11 -0.89 15.66
N MET A 22 -7.39 0.34 15.21
CA MET A 22 -8.75 0.88 15.17
C MET A 22 -9.66 0.05 14.27
N VAL A 23 -9.22 -0.31 13.05
CA VAL A 23 -10.00 -1.13 12.14
C VAL A 23 -10.35 -2.48 12.78
N ALA A 24 -9.38 -3.13 13.42
CA ALA A 24 -9.58 -4.40 14.11
C ALA A 24 -10.59 -4.29 15.26
N GLU A 25 -10.49 -3.24 16.11
CA GLU A 25 -11.43 -2.99 17.21
C GLU A 25 -12.87 -2.74 16.73
N PHE A 26 -13.05 -2.18 15.54
CA PHE A 26 -14.37 -2.03 14.90
C PHE A 26 -14.85 -3.29 14.16
N GLY A 27 -14.21 -4.44 14.39
CA GLY A 27 -14.54 -5.72 13.76
C GLY A 27 -14.12 -5.81 12.29
N GLY A 28 -13.18 -4.97 11.87
CA GLY A 28 -12.66 -4.90 10.51
C GLY A 28 -11.39 -5.74 10.31
N ALA A 29 -11.20 -6.28 9.12
CA ALA A 29 -9.97 -6.91 8.67
C ALA A 29 -9.60 -6.36 7.28
N ILE A 30 -8.35 -5.98 7.08
CA ILE A 30 -7.85 -5.55 5.76
C ILE A 30 -7.44 -6.80 4.98
N ASP A 31 -8.04 -7.01 3.81
CA ASP A 31 -7.87 -8.24 3.04
C ASP A 31 -6.86 -8.10 1.91
N THR A 32 -6.92 -7.01 1.15
CA THR A 32 -6.09 -6.82 -0.05
C THR A 32 -5.96 -5.35 -0.41
N ILE A 33 -4.78 -4.96 -0.90
CA ILE A 33 -4.57 -3.65 -1.52
C ILE A 33 -4.54 -3.82 -3.03
N ARG A 34 -5.34 -3.05 -3.76
CA ARG A 34 -5.34 -3.04 -5.23
C ARG A 34 -4.80 -1.72 -5.73
N ILE A 35 -3.81 -1.74 -6.62
CA ILE A 35 -3.40 -0.58 -7.41
C ILE A 35 -4.01 -0.78 -8.79
N ASP A 36 -5.15 -0.14 -9.04
CA ASP A 36 -6.02 -0.50 -10.18
C ASP A 36 -6.18 0.57 -11.25
N ASP A 37 -5.70 1.80 -11.01
CA ASP A 37 -5.85 2.91 -11.96
C ASP A 37 -4.64 3.87 -11.98
N LEU A 38 -4.42 4.49 -13.12
CA LEU A 38 -3.41 5.52 -13.38
C LEU A 38 -4.04 6.60 -14.25
N ALA A 39 -4.21 7.81 -13.69
CA ALA A 39 -4.75 8.94 -14.44
C ALA A 39 -3.90 10.18 -14.20
N GLU A 40 -3.54 10.89 -15.28
CA GLU A 40 -2.71 12.10 -15.22
C GLU A 40 -1.43 11.91 -14.38
N SER A 41 -0.75 10.77 -14.56
CA SER A 41 0.45 10.37 -13.78
C SER A 41 0.20 10.18 -12.27
N THR A 42 -1.05 10.04 -11.85
CA THR A 42 -1.45 9.77 -10.47
C THR A 42 -1.97 8.34 -10.36
N PHE A 43 -1.30 7.53 -9.56
CA PHE A 43 -1.75 6.17 -9.25
C PHE A 43 -2.84 6.19 -8.18
N TYR A 44 -3.84 5.35 -8.37
CA TYR A 44 -4.93 5.14 -7.41
C TYR A 44 -4.86 3.73 -6.84
N ALA A 45 -5.30 3.61 -5.59
CA ALA A 45 -5.42 2.32 -4.94
C ALA A 45 -6.75 2.16 -4.22
N LYS A 46 -7.13 0.91 -4.02
CA LYS A 46 -8.26 0.50 -3.18
C LYS A 46 -7.77 -0.38 -2.04
N ILE A 47 -8.34 -0.17 -0.86
CA ILE A 47 -8.20 -1.07 0.29
C ILE A 47 -9.49 -1.88 0.34
N ASP A 48 -9.41 -3.17 0.02
CA ASP A 48 -10.50 -4.10 0.27
C ASP A 48 -10.38 -4.65 1.69
N ALA A 49 -11.50 -4.60 2.40
CA ALA A 49 -11.59 -5.00 3.79
C ALA A 49 -12.94 -5.66 4.07
N GLU A 50 -13.01 -6.35 5.19
CA GLU A 50 -14.21 -7.01 5.67
C GLU A 50 -14.56 -6.56 7.06
N GLN A 51 -15.85 -6.39 7.31
CA GLN A 51 -16.38 -6.11 8.63
C GLN A 51 -17.27 -7.25 9.09
N TYR A 52 -17.03 -7.71 10.31
CA TYR A 52 -17.82 -8.72 10.99
C TYR A 52 -18.64 -8.06 12.10
N ARG A 53 -19.97 -8.07 11.96
CA ARG A 53 -20.87 -7.51 12.97
C ARG A 53 -22.13 -8.35 13.06
N ASP A 54 -22.55 -8.67 14.29
CA ASP A 54 -23.76 -9.45 14.57
C ASP A 54 -23.84 -10.80 13.82
N GLY A 55 -22.68 -11.41 13.55
CA GLY A 55 -22.55 -12.67 12.80
C GLY A 55 -22.59 -12.52 11.28
N GLU A 56 -22.73 -11.30 10.76
CA GLU A 56 -22.74 -11.02 9.32
C GLU A 56 -21.38 -10.49 8.85
N ARG A 57 -20.94 -10.97 7.68
CA ARG A 57 -19.74 -10.50 6.98
C ARG A 57 -20.14 -9.50 5.91
N ARG A 58 -19.56 -8.31 5.96
CA ARG A 58 -19.75 -7.24 4.97
C ARG A 58 -18.43 -6.90 4.31
N LYS A 59 -18.40 -6.87 2.98
CA LYS A 59 -17.26 -6.36 2.22
C LYS A 59 -17.31 -4.84 2.14
N LEU A 60 -16.14 -4.23 2.27
CA LEU A 60 -15.90 -2.79 2.21
C LEU A 60 -14.75 -2.53 1.25
N THR A 61 -14.84 -1.44 0.50
CA THR A 61 -13.76 -0.97 -0.37
C THR A 61 -13.58 0.51 -0.11
N PHE A 62 -12.35 0.90 0.19
CA PHE A 62 -11.98 2.28 0.47
C PHE A 62 -11.05 2.81 -0.61
N ASP A 63 -11.25 4.06 -1.01
CA ASP A 63 -10.30 4.77 -1.85
C ASP A 63 -9.05 5.14 -1.05
N ALA A 64 -7.88 4.95 -1.64
CA ALA A 64 -6.61 5.21 -0.99
C ALA A 64 -5.53 5.59 -2.02
N ARG A 65 -4.48 6.25 -1.54
CA ARG A 65 -3.24 6.38 -2.33
C ARG A 65 -2.43 5.09 -2.18
N PRO A 66 -1.66 4.68 -3.20
CA PRO A 66 -0.80 3.51 -3.12
C PRO A 66 0.15 3.53 -1.92
N SER A 67 0.70 4.70 -1.55
CA SER A 67 1.61 4.82 -0.41
C SER A 67 0.98 4.41 0.92
N ASP A 68 -0.31 4.71 1.10
CA ASP A 68 -1.05 4.41 2.32
C ASP A 68 -1.41 2.92 2.34
N GLY A 69 -1.90 2.39 1.21
CA GLY A 69 -2.17 0.96 1.02
C GLY A 69 -0.95 0.09 1.29
N ILE A 70 0.19 0.39 0.67
CA ILE A 70 1.46 -0.34 0.89
C ILE A 70 1.88 -0.29 2.37
N ALA A 71 1.73 0.87 3.02
CA ALA A 71 2.09 1.00 4.43
C ALA A 71 1.21 0.15 5.37
N LEU A 72 -0.05 -0.09 5.00
CA LEU A 72 -0.96 -0.99 5.71
C LEU A 72 -0.65 -2.44 5.39
N ALA A 73 -0.45 -2.80 4.12
CA ALA A 73 -0.10 -4.17 3.71
C ALA A 73 1.15 -4.69 4.44
N LEU A 74 2.17 -3.85 4.58
CA LEU A 74 3.38 -4.20 5.34
C LEU A 74 3.15 -4.51 6.83
N ARG A 75 2.02 -4.05 7.41
CA ARG A 75 1.68 -4.26 8.82
C ARG A 75 0.77 -5.46 9.03
N VAL A 76 -0.20 -5.64 8.13
CA VAL A 76 -1.18 -6.73 8.22
C VAL A 76 -0.79 -7.96 7.41
N ASP A 77 0.33 -7.89 6.69
CA ASP A 77 0.84 -8.95 5.80
C ASP A 77 -0.21 -9.39 4.76
N CYS A 78 -0.91 -8.42 4.17
CA CYS A 78 -1.94 -8.67 3.16
C CYS A 78 -1.37 -8.51 1.73
N PRO A 79 -1.92 -9.24 0.74
CA PRO A 79 -1.48 -9.15 -0.64
C PRO A 79 -1.71 -7.75 -1.23
N ILE A 80 -0.79 -7.37 -2.12
CA ILE A 80 -0.91 -6.20 -2.99
C ILE A 80 -1.03 -6.71 -4.42
N THR A 81 -2.06 -6.28 -5.14
CA THR A 81 -2.27 -6.62 -6.55
C THR A 81 -2.24 -5.36 -7.40
N VAL A 82 -1.70 -5.46 -8.60
CA VAL A 82 -1.67 -4.36 -9.59
C VAL A 82 -2.47 -4.81 -10.81
N SER A 83 -3.27 -3.92 -11.39
CA SER A 83 -4.01 -4.24 -12.61
C SER A 83 -3.07 -4.30 -13.83
N ASP A 84 -3.40 -5.15 -14.79
CA ASP A 84 -2.64 -5.26 -16.05
C ASP A 84 -2.55 -3.91 -16.77
N THR A 85 -3.64 -3.13 -16.78
CA THR A 85 -3.65 -1.78 -17.36
C THR A 85 -2.59 -0.87 -16.75
N VAL A 86 -2.47 -0.86 -15.41
CA VAL A 86 -1.45 -0.04 -14.73
C VAL A 86 -0.04 -0.55 -15.01
N LEU A 87 0.13 -1.88 -15.10
CA LEU A 87 1.40 -2.48 -15.49
C LEU A 87 1.78 -2.10 -16.92
N ASP A 88 0.86 -2.18 -17.87
CA ASP A 88 1.12 -1.87 -19.28
C ASP A 88 1.49 -0.39 -19.49
N GLU A 89 0.92 0.52 -18.69
CA GLU A 89 1.17 1.96 -18.80
C GLU A 89 2.43 2.44 -18.08
N ALA A 90 2.82 1.79 -16.98
CA ALA A 90 3.86 2.31 -16.07
C ALA A 90 4.94 1.30 -15.66
N ALA A 91 4.89 0.05 -16.10
CA ALA A 91 5.95 -0.90 -15.80
C ALA A 91 7.24 -0.50 -16.54
N HIS A 92 8.30 -0.34 -15.77
CA HIS A 92 9.66 -0.24 -16.28
C HIS A 92 10.36 -1.58 -16.09
N SER A 93 11.21 -1.95 -17.06
CA SER A 93 12.05 -3.13 -16.86
C SER A 93 13.06 -2.86 -15.75
N PRO A 94 13.52 -3.89 -15.02
CA PRO A 94 14.57 -3.72 -14.02
C PRO A 94 15.82 -3.03 -14.57
N ASP A 95 16.15 -3.27 -15.83
CA ASP A 95 17.30 -2.67 -16.53
C ASP A 95 17.13 -1.16 -16.74
N ASP A 96 15.90 -0.66 -16.89
CA ASP A 96 15.59 0.78 -17.01
C ASP A 96 15.75 1.52 -15.67
N LEU A 97 15.62 0.83 -14.54
CA LEU A 97 15.72 1.42 -13.20
C LEU A 97 17.18 1.72 -12.81
N ASP A 98 18.13 0.93 -13.30
CA ASP A 98 19.56 1.12 -13.02
C ASP A 98 20.14 2.34 -13.77
N MET A 99 19.58 2.70 -14.93
CA MET A 99 19.96 3.89 -15.70
C MET A 99 19.72 5.18 -14.91
N HIS A 100 18.55 5.33 -14.27
CA HIS A 100 18.21 6.55 -13.53
C HIS A 100 19.00 6.72 -12.23
N ARG A 101 19.51 5.64 -11.64
CA ARG A 101 20.36 5.71 -10.44
C ARG A 101 21.76 6.25 -10.75
N LEU A 102 22.23 6.11 -11.98
CA LEU A 102 23.55 6.60 -12.42
C LEU A 102 23.52 8.10 -12.75
N ASP A 103 22.40 8.62 -13.24
CA ASP A 103 22.24 10.03 -13.56
C ASP A 103 22.24 10.90 -12.28
N ASP A 104 21.58 10.45 -11.21
CA ASP A 104 21.44 11.18 -9.93
C ASP A 104 22.76 11.26 -9.12
N GLU A 105 23.73 10.37 -9.37
CA GLU A 105 25.08 10.44 -8.78
C GLU A 105 26.06 11.30 -9.59
N SER A 106 25.74 11.60 -10.85
CA SER A 106 26.63 12.35 -11.76
C SER A 106 26.62 13.87 -11.56
N ASP A 107 25.57 14.40 -10.90
CA ASP A 107 25.39 15.83 -10.62
C ASP A 107 25.97 16.28 -9.26
N ARG A 108 26.75 15.41 -8.59
CA ARG A 108 27.25 15.66 -7.23
C ARG A 108 28.78 15.82 -7.15
N TRP A 109 29.40 16.47 -8.13
CA TRP A 109 30.76 17.03 -8.06
C TRP A 109 30.93 18.29 -8.92
#